data_AF-A0A973R3Y7-F1
#
_entry.id   AF-A0A973R3Y7-F1
#
_cell.length_a   1.000
_cell.length_b   1.000
_cell.length_c   1.000
_cell.angle_alpha   90.00
_cell.angle_beta   90.00
_cell.angle_gamma   90.00
#
_symmetry.space_group_name_H-M   'P 1'
#
loop_
_entity.id
_entity.type
_entity.pdbx_description
1 polymer ?
#
loop_
_entity_poly.entity_id
_entity_poly.type
_entity_poly.pdbx_seq_one_letter_code
_entity_poly.pdbx_strand_id
1 'polypeptide(L)' 'MCCEHLICANCAGPVSEGRCSVCRGHREQMHRGGGVSASTLTAVFLTLLVAVAFLTTTMH' A
#
# COMPACT_ATOMS: atom_id res chain seq x y z
N MET A 1 -7.51 -5.57 14.72
CA MET A 1 -8.79 -4.87 14.96
C MET A 1 -9.65 -5.05 13.73
N CYS A 2 -10.89 -5.49 13.92
CA CYS A 2 -11.73 -6.21 12.96
C CYS A 2 -12.36 -5.26 11.92
N CYS A 3 -11.66 -5.00 10.81
CA CYS A 3 -12.23 -4.30 9.65
C CYS A 3 -13.10 -5.22 8.76
N GLU A 4 -13.28 -6.48 9.16
CA GLU A 4 -13.95 -7.52 8.38
C GLU A 4 -15.49 -7.48 8.41
N HIS A 5 -16.09 -6.61 9.24
CA HIS A 5 -17.55 -6.52 9.41
C HIS A 5 -18.17 -5.18 8.96
N LEU A 6 -17.42 -4.30 8.27
CA LEU A 6 -18.05 -3.12 7.70
C LEU A 6 -18.99 -3.53 6.55
N ILE A 7 -20.29 -3.34 6.78
CA ILE A 7 -21.35 -3.50 5.79
C ILE A 7 -21.56 -2.17 5.07
N CYS A 8 -21.65 -2.20 3.74
CA CYS A 8 -21.92 -1.00 2.95
C CYS A 8 -23.41 -0.67 2.93
N ALA A 9 -23.76 0.58 3.26
CA ALA A 9 -25.16 1.04 3.23
C ALA A 9 -25.80 1.01 1.82
N ASN A 10 -25.01 1.08 0.74
CA ASN A 10 -25.54 1.10 -0.63
C ASN A 10 -25.86 -0.29 -1.19
N CYS A 11 -25.08 -1.32 -0.85
CA CYS A 11 -25.26 -2.67 -1.39
C CYS A 11 -25.55 -3.74 -0.34
N ALA A 12 -25.63 -3.34 0.94
CA ALA A 12 -25.84 -4.20 2.10
C ALA A 12 -24.87 -5.40 2.20
N GLY A 13 -23.75 -5.36 1.48
CA GLY A 13 -22.73 -6.41 1.47
C GLY A 13 -21.44 -5.99 2.20
N PRO A 14 -20.52 -6.94 2.43
CA PRO A 14 -19.21 -6.66 3.01
C PRO A 14 -18.40 -5.72 2.11
N VAL A 15 -17.85 -4.65 2.68
CA VAL A 15 -16.99 -3.71 1.93
C VAL A 15 -15.74 -4.42 1.37
N SER A 16 -15.26 -5.46 2.06
CA SER A 16 -14.16 -6.31 1.62
C SER A 16 -14.40 -7.00 0.27
N GLU A 17 -15.66 -7.27 -0.13
CA GLU A 17 -15.95 -7.92 -1.42
C GLU A 17 -15.89 -6.97 -2.62
N GLY A 18 -16.01 -5.65 -2.43
CA GLY A 18 -15.90 -4.69 -3.54
C GLY A 18 -17.02 -4.74 -4.59
N ARG A 19 -18.22 -5.20 -4.23
CA ARG A 19 -19.36 -5.46 -5.15
C ARG A 19 -19.98 -4.21 -5.78
N CYS A 20 -19.88 -3.03 -5.14
CA CYS A 20 -20.39 -1.76 -5.68
C CYS A 20 -19.28 -0.70 -5.81
N SER A 21 -19.55 0.38 -6.56
CA SER A 21 -18.60 1.48 -6.79
C SER A 21 -18.11 2.12 -5.49
N VAL A 22 -19.00 2.30 -4.51
CA VAL A 22 -18.68 2.83 -3.17
C VAL A 22 -17.72 1.90 -2.42
N CYS A 23 -18.04 0.60 -2.36
CA CYS A 23 -17.16 -0.39 -1.72
C CYS A 23 -15.77 -0.42 -2.37
N ARG A 24 -15.73 -0.37 -3.70
CA ARG A 24 -14.48 -0.41 -4.47
C ARG A 24 -13.62 0.83 -4.21
N GLY A 25 -14.23 2.02 -4.18
CA GLY A 25 -13.54 3.26 -3.82
C GLY A 25 -12.96 3.24 -2.40
N HIS A 26 -13.73 2.75 -1.42
CA HIS A 26 -13.23 2.57 -0.06
C HIS A 26 -12.10 1.54 0.05
N ARG A 27 -12.19 0.43 -0.70
CA ARG A 27 -11.13 -0.60 -0.73
C ARG A 27 -9.84 -0.06 -1.36
N GLU A 28 -9.95 0.69 -2.45
CA GLU A 28 -8.82 1.38 -3.04
C GLU A 28 -8.21 2.42 -2.11
N GLN A 29 -9.04 3.17 -1.37
CA GLN A 29 -8.59 4.13 -0.36
C GLN A 29 -7.82 3.41 0.77
N MET A 30 -8.29 2.25 1.23
CA MET A 30 -7.59 1.43 2.23
C MET A 30 -6.27 0.86 1.69
N HIS A 31 -6.25 0.39 0.44
CA HIS A 31 -5.01 -0.04 -0.21
C HIS A 31 -4.01 1.10 -0.41
N ARG A 32 -4.49 2.34 -0.67
CA ARG A 32 -3.65 3.54 -0.72
C ARG A 32 -3.22 4.02 0.67
N GLY A 33 -4.06 3.84 1.70
CA GLY A 33 -3.82 4.25 3.07
C GLY A 33 -2.96 3.26 3.89
N GLY A 34 -2.67 2.08 3.34
CA GLY A 34 -1.92 1.01 3.99
C GLY A 34 -0.41 1.12 3.83
N GLY A 35 0.18 2.26 4.24
CA GLY A 35 1.61 2.41 4.41
C GLY A 35 2.47 2.30 3.14
N VAL A 36 3.75 2.65 3.28
CA VAL A 36 4.76 2.41 2.24
C VAL A 36 4.70 0.93 1.87
N SER A 37 4.33 0.62 0.63
CA SER A 37 4.22 -0.76 0.18
C SER A 37 5.59 -1.45 0.32
N ALA A 38 5.59 -2.75 0.64
CA ALA A 38 6.83 -3.51 0.81
C ALA A 38 7.75 -3.41 -0.42
N SER A 39 7.17 -3.28 -1.61
CA SER A 39 7.89 -3.02 -2.86
C SER A 39 8.53 -1.63 -2.88
N THR A 40 7.83 -0.58 -2.43
CA THR A 40 8.39 0.77 -2.29
C THR A 40 9.55 0.80 -1.29
N LEU A 41 9.39 0.16 -0.13
CA LEU A 41 10.45 0.05 0.88
C LEU A 41 11.69 -0.65 0.31
N THR A 42 11.50 -1.77 -0.39
CA THR A 42 12.60 -2.52 -1.03
C THR A 42 13.31 -1.68 -2.08
N ALA A 43 12.57 -0.97 -2.93
CA ALA A 43 13.14 -0.11 -3.97
C ALA A 43 13.97 1.04 -3.38
N VAL A 44 13.47 1.69 -2.32
CA VAL A 44 14.20 2.76 -1.62
C VAL A 44 15.48 2.23 -1.00
N PHE A 45 15.42 1.06 -0.34
CA PHE A 45 16.58 0.44 0.30
C PHE A 45 17.67 0.09 -0.71
N LEU A 46 17.31 -0.52 -1.85
CA LEU A 46 18.24 -0.83 -2.93
C LEU A 46 18.87 0.42 -3.52
N THR A 47 18.08 1.46 -3.76
CA THR A 47 18.58 2.74 -4.28
C THR A 47 19.62 3.36 -3.34
N LEU A 48 19.35 3.31 -2.03
CA LEU A 48 20.27 3.82 -1.01
C LEU A 48 21.59 3.04 -0.98
N LEU A 49 21.53 1.71 -1.05
CA LEU A 49 22.73 0.85 -1.08
C LEU A 49 23.60 1.12 -2.31
N VAL A 50 22.98 1.26 -3.49
CA VAL A 50 23.70 1.59 -4.73
C VAL A 50 24.36 2.97 -4.63
N ALA A 51 23.65 3.97 -4.12
CA ALA A 51 24.19 5.30 -3.93
C ALA A 51 25.41 5.29 -3.00
N VAL A 52 25.30 4.63 -1.84
CA VAL A 52 26.42 4.52 -0.88
C VAL A 52 27.61 3.80 -1.49
N ALA A 53 27.38 2.66 -2.17
CA ALA A 53 28.45 1.91 -2.83
C ALA A 53 29.15 2.74 -3.91
N PHE A 54 28.40 3.54 -4.67
CA PHE A 54 28.96 4.42 -5.68
C PHE A 54 29.84 5.50 -5.05
N LEU A 55 29.33 6.18 -4.01
CA LEU A 55 30.09 7.18 -3.27
C LEU A 55 31.40 6.60 -2.69
N THR A 56 31.35 5.43 -2.05
CA THR A 56 32.55 4.81 -1.49
C THR A 56 33.56 4.43 -2.56
N THR A 57 33.13 3.95 -3.73
CA THR A 57 34.05 3.65 -4.84
C THR A 57 34.64 4.88 -5.51
N THR A 58 33.95 6.03 -5.50
CA THR A 58 34.48 7.28 -6.08
C THR A 58 35.40 8.05 -5.16
N MET A 59 35.33 7.81 -3.84
CA MET A 59 36.16 8.49 -2.84
C MET A 59 37.42 7.68 -2.46
N HIS A 60 37.56 6.46 -2.96
CA HIS A 60 38.72 5.57 -2.76
C HIS A 60 39.56 5.51 -4.05
#